data_AF-A0A6A0AIS8-F1
#
_entry.id   AF-A0A6A0AIS8-F1
#
_cell.length_a   1.000
_cell.length_b   1.000
_cell.length_c   1.000
_cell.angle_alpha   90.00
_cell.angle_beta   90.00
_cell.angle_gamma   90.00
#
_symmetry.space_group_name_H-M   'P 1'
#
loop_
_entity.id
_entity.type
_entity.pdbx_description
1 polymer ?
#
loop_
_entity_poly.entity_id
_entity_poly.type
_entity_poly.pdbx_seq_one_letter_code
_entity_poly.pdbx_strand_id
1 'polypeptide(L)'
;MCHACPGGLVFLAGSCFKQLAVQQLTPQLLVVHMANYLLEAEAEAEPVYLACMGEQLSRLLVACPIRCLRPMSTSLLEAPCSRAAVVYLTVVGLGSLTAWDSQVAGSALALCHTILDRQLHLYGGYCVEQAEAVYLATFCHPHTAIRWALACIQLCLVAAWPHQLLQHVLGEEVVISRDNYVSLQPVPTRAEPWL
;
A
#
# COMPACT_ATOMS: atom_id res chain seq x y z
N MET A 1 -9.03 0.80 -21.62
CA MET A 1 -8.19 0.24 -22.71
C MET A 1 -7.90 -1.24 -22.44
N CYS A 2 -7.86 -2.08 -23.48
CA CYS A 2 -7.54 -3.50 -23.37
C CYS A 2 -6.43 -3.81 -24.41
N HIS A 3 -5.26 -4.28 -23.96
CA HIS A 3 -4.08 -4.42 -24.82
C HIS A 3 -3.48 -5.82 -24.71
N ALA A 4 -3.43 -6.53 -25.84
CA ALA A 4 -2.83 -7.85 -25.92
C ALA A 4 -1.31 -7.73 -26.05
N CYS A 5 -0.58 -8.45 -25.20
CA CYS A 5 0.86 -8.61 -25.28
C CYS A 5 1.23 -10.01 -25.79
N PRO A 6 2.42 -10.18 -26.38
CA PRO A 6 2.88 -11.49 -26.82
C PRO A 6 2.80 -12.53 -25.70
N GLY A 7 2.43 -13.77 -26.05
CA GLY A 7 2.49 -14.90 -25.12
C GLY A 7 1.23 -15.15 -24.28
N GLY A 8 0.08 -14.56 -24.64
CA GLY A 8 -1.22 -14.82 -24.00
C GLY A 8 -1.55 -13.88 -22.83
N LEU A 9 -0.76 -12.83 -22.65
CA LEU A 9 -0.94 -11.82 -21.61
C LEU A 9 -1.86 -10.71 -22.09
N VAL A 10 -2.89 -10.38 -21.30
CA VAL A 10 -3.83 -9.30 -21.63
C VAL A 10 -3.84 -8.28 -20.50
N PHE A 11 -3.45 -7.03 -20.81
CA PHE A 11 -3.61 -5.92 -19.89
C PHE A 11 -5.01 -5.32 -20.01
N LEU A 12 -5.66 -5.14 -18.87
CA LEU A 12 -7.02 -4.63 -18.72
C LEU A 12 -6.95 -3.37 -17.87
N ALA A 13 -7.36 -2.23 -18.43
CA ALA A 13 -7.65 -1.06 -17.63
C ALA A 13 -8.82 -1.33 -16.66
N GLY A 14 -8.87 -0.62 -15.54
CA GLY A 14 -9.91 -0.78 -14.52
C GLY A 14 -11.32 -0.56 -15.07
N SER A 15 -11.45 0.40 -15.98
CA SER A 15 -12.66 0.61 -16.79
C SER A 15 -13.09 -0.64 -17.59
N CYS A 16 -12.14 -1.34 -18.23
CA CYS A 16 -12.37 -2.59 -18.97
C CYS A 16 -12.68 -3.75 -17.99
N PHE A 17 -11.97 -3.82 -16.86
CA PHE A 17 -12.15 -4.85 -15.84
C PHE A 17 -13.54 -4.83 -15.19
N LYS A 18 -14.10 -3.65 -14.90
CA LYS A 18 -15.45 -3.52 -14.35
C LYS A 18 -16.55 -4.03 -15.29
N GLN A 19 -16.29 -4.05 -16.60
CA GLN A 19 -17.23 -4.55 -17.61
C GLN A 19 -17.13 -6.06 -17.79
N LEU A 20 -16.07 -6.71 -17.29
CA LEU A 20 -15.92 -8.14 -17.34
C LEU A 20 -16.88 -8.80 -16.36
N ALA A 21 -17.68 -9.74 -16.85
CA ALA A 21 -18.45 -10.63 -16.02
C ALA A 21 -17.50 -11.64 -15.36
N VAL A 22 -16.87 -11.24 -14.25
CA VAL A 22 -15.85 -12.04 -13.53
C VAL A 22 -16.36 -13.46 -13.20
N GLN A 23 -17.67 -13.62 -12.99
CA GLN A 23 -18.33 -14.90 -12.74
C GLN A 23 -18.32 -15.86 -13.95
N GLN A 24 -18.13 -15.34 -15.16
CA GLN A 24 -18.06 -16.11 -16.40
C GLN A 24 -16.62 -16.45 -16.79
N LEU A 25 -15.63 -15.95 -16.05
CA LEU A 25 -14.23 -16.25 -16.30
C LEU A 25 -13.92 -17.69 -15.92
N THR A 26 -13.07 -18.35 -16.71
CA THR A 26 -12.60 -19.70 -16.40
C THR A 26 -11.78 -19.67 -15.10
N PRO A 27 -11.88 -20.70 -14.24
CA PRO A 27 -11.14 -20.77 -12.98
C PRO A 27 -9.61 -20.84 -13.17
N GLN A 28 -9.16 -21.10 -14.39
CA GLN A 28 -7.74 -21.14 -14.77
C GLN A 28 -7.18 -19.76 -15.13
N LEU A 29 -8.05 -18.77 -15.33
CA LEU A 29 -7.65 -17.39 -15.61
C LEU A 29 -7.30 -16.70 -14.29
N LEU A 30 -6.07 -16.22 -14.22
CA LEU A 30 -5.57 -15.43 -13.14
C LEU A 30 -5.67 -13.95 -13.52
N VAL A 31 -6.25 -13.14 -12.64
CA VAL A 31 -6.28 -11.69 -12.78
C VAL A 31 -5.45 -11.09 -11.65
N VAL A 32 -4.39 -10.39 -12.03
CA VAL A 32 -3.45 -9.74 -11.09
C VAL A 32 -3.61 -8.24 -11.18
N HIS A 33 -3.81 -7.58 -10.04
CA HIS A 33 -3.66 -6.14 -9.97
C HIS A 33 -2.19 -5.77 -10.15
N MET A 34 -1.86 -5.05 -11.23
CA MET A 34 -0.48 -4.65 -11.49
C MET A 34 -0.13 -3.43 -10.68
N ALA A 35 -0.78 -2.29 -10.91
CA ALA A 35 -0.62 -1.04 -10.17
C ALA A 35 -1.62 0.00 -10.71
N ASN A 36 -1.64 1.20 -10.11
CA ASN A 36 -2.32 2.36 -10.67
C ASN A 36 -1.41 3.09 -11.67
N TYR A 37 -1.92 3.39 -12.85
CA TYR A 37 -1.17 4.03 -13.93
C TYR A 37 -1.91 5.25 -14.46
N LEU A 38 -1.15 6.28 -14.80
CA LEU A 38 -1.61 7.37 -15.64
C LEU A 38 -1.40 6.95 -17.10
N LEU A 39 -2.50 6.63 -17.81
CA LEU A 39 -2.44 6.17 -19.20
C LEU A 39 -2.49 7.32 -20.20
N GLU A 40 -3.21 8.40 -19.87
CA GLU A 40 -3.41 9.58 -20.72
C GLU A 40 -3.17 10.86 -19.89
N ALA A 41 -2.72 11.94 -20.53
CA ALA A 41 -2.18 13.11 -19.82
C ALA A 41 -3.24 13.92 -19.06
N GLU A 42 -4.50 13.83 -19.49
CA GLU A 42 -5.65 14.55 -18.90
C GLU A 42 -6.58 13.61 -18.11
N ALA A 43 -6.22 12.32 -17.98
CA ALA A 43 -7.04 11.33 -17.29
C ALA A 43 -6.60 11.17 -15.82
N GLU A 44 -7.51 10.66 -14.98
CA GLU A 44 -7.14 10.20 -13.65
C GLU A 44 -6.37 8.87 -13.72
N ALA A 45 -5.56 8.60 -12.69
CA ALA A 45 -4.88 7.31 -12.59
C ALA A 45 -5.90 6.19 -12.39
N GLU A 46 -5.82 5.14 -13.21
CA GLU A 46 -6.70 3.97 -13.09
C GLU A 46 -5.90 2.70 -12.80
N PRO A 47 -6.49 1.73 -12.08
CA PRO A 47 -5.85 0.44 -11.84
C PRO A 47 -5.72 -0.33 -13.16
N VAL A 48 -4.56 -0.93 -13.39
CA VAL A 48 -4.33 -1.84 -14.51
C VAL A 48 -4.19 -3.25 -13.98
N TYR A 49 -4.89 -4.18 -14.61
CA TYR A 49 -4.89 -5.59 -14.29
C TYR A 49 -4.21 -6.37 -15.42
N LEU A 50 -3.57 -7.47 -15.07
CA LEU A 50 -3.11 -8.46 -16.02
C LEU A 50 -4.01 -9.69 -15.92
N ALA A 51 -4.59 -10.10 -17.04
CA ALA A 51 -5.25 -11.38 -17.19
C ALA A 51 -4.34 -12.35 -17.95
N CYS A 52 -4.08 -13.52 -17.37
CA CYS A 52 -3.30 -14.58 -18.00
C CYS A 52 -3.68 -15.95 -17.44
N MET A 53 -3.33 -17.03 -18.14
CA MET A 53 -3.43 -18.38 -17.55
C MET A 53 -2.31 -18.57 -16.52
N GLY A 54 -2.56 -19.36 -15.47
CA GLY A 54 -1.56 -19.59 -14.41
C GLY A 54 -0.19 -20.09 -14.93
N GLU A 55 -0.20 -20.93 -15.97
CA GLU A 55 1.02 -21.44 -16.63
C GLU A 55 1.86 -20.34 -17.31
N GLN A 56 1.25 -19.19 -17.60
CA GLN A 56 1.87 -18.07 -18.30
C GLN A 56 2.44 -17.01 -17.33
N LEU A 57 2.23 -17.15 -16.02
CA LEU A 57 2.72 -16.20 -15.01
C LEU A 57 4.22 -15.96 -15.08
N SER A 58 5.02 -17.00 -15.34
CA SER A 58 6.47 -16.89 -15.45
C SER A 58 6.90 -15.95 -16.59
N ARG A 59 6.06 -15.77 -17.61
CA ARG A 59 6.31 -14.87 -18.74
C ARG A 59 6.18 -13.40 -18.37
N LEU A 60 5.56 -13.09 -17.22
CA LEU A 60 5.47 -11.72 -16.69
C LEU A 60 6.84 -11.05 -16.60
N LEU A 61 7.87 -11.81 -16.20
CA LEU A 61 9.24 -11.31 -16.03
C LEU A 61 9.90 -10.89 -17.35
N VAL A 62 9.36 -11.37 -18.48
CA VAL A 62 9.86 -11.09 -19.83
C VAL A 62 8.85 -10.27 -20.64
N ALA A 63 7.71 -9.92 -20.04
CA ALA A 63 6.67 -9.13 -20.68
C ALA A 63 7.17 -7.71 -20.94
N CYS A 64 6.68 -7.10 -22.01
CA CYS A 64 6.98 -5.71 -22.31
C CYS A 64 6.48 -4.81 -21.16
N PRO A 65 7.21 -3.74 -20.81
CA PRO A 65 6.72 -2.75 -19.85
C PRO A 65 5.34 -2.23 -20.28
N ILE A 66 4.46 -2.00 -19.31
CA ILE A 66 3.14 -1.42 -19.56
C ILE A 66 3.35 -0.04 -20.19
N ARG A 67 2.76 0.17 -21.37
CA ARG A 67 2.74 1.50 -22.01
C ARG A 67 1.86 2.42 -21.19
N CYS A 68 2.50 3.30 -20.42
CA CYS A 68 1.86 4.30 -19.58
C CYS A 68 2.68 5.59 -19.62
N LEU A 69 2.06 6.71 -19.24
CA LEU A 69 2.80 7.96 -19.05
C LEU A 69 3.60 7.91 -17.76
N ARG A 70 2.98 7.41 -16.68
CA ARG A 70 3.62 7.33 -15.37
C ARG A 70 2.95 6.28 -14.47
N PRO A 71 3.72 5.43 -13.77
CA PRO A 71 3.19 4.63 -12.66
C PRO A 71 2.92 5.50 -11.43
N MET A 72 1.75 5.30 -10.80
CA MET A 72 1.33 6.05 -9.61
C MET A 72 1.49 5.26 -8.31
N SER A 73 1.54 3.93 -8.40
CA SER A 73 1.85 3.04 -7.29
C SER A 73 2.86 2.00 -7.73
N THR A 74 3.48 1.33 -6.76
CA THR A 74 4.35 0.21 -7.07
C THR A 74 3.55 -1.00 -7.56
N SER A 75 4.17 -1.81 -8.40
CA SER A 75 3.56 -3.00 -8.98
C SER A 75 4.03 -4.32 -8.38
N LEU A 76 3.33 -5.41 -8.68
CA LEU A 76 3.76 -6.77 -8.30
C LEU A 76 5.22 -7.06 -8.70
N LEU A 77 5.68 -6.50 -9.82
CA LEU A 77 7.06 -6.67 -10.30
C LEU A 77 8.11 -6.03 -9.38
N GLU A 78 7.69 -5.06 -8.57
CA GLU A 78 8.54 -4.34 -7.62
C GLU A 78 8.42 -4.93 -6.21
N ALA A 79 7.58 -5.96 -6.02
CA ALA A 79 7.48 -6.66 -4.74
C ALA A 79 8.82 -7.34 -4.42
N PRO A 80 9.35 -7.19 -3.18
CA PRO A 80 10.58 -7.84 -2.78
C PRO A 80 10.49 -9.37 -2.92
N CYS A 81 11.45 -9.96 -3.63
CA CYS A 81 11.57 -11.42 -3.75
C CYS A 81 12.66 -11.95 -2.79
N SER A 82 12.40 -13.10 -2.15
CA SER A 82 13.24 -13.76 -1.14
C SER A 82 13.27 -13.12 0.26
N ARG A 83 13.80 -11.89 0.41
CA ARG A 83 13.92 -11.20 1.71
C ARG A 83 13.12 -9.91 1.70
N ALA A 84 12.25 -9.77 2.68
CA ALA A 84 11.42 -8.59 2.84
C ALA A 84 11.44 -8.12 4.29
N ALA A 85 11.56 -6.82 4.48
CA ALA A 85 11.13 -6.17 5.70
C ALA A 85 9.64 -5.83 5.56
N VAL A 86 8.86 -6.22 6.55
CA VAL A 86 7.41 -6.02 6.55
C VAL A 86 7.08 -4.94 7.57
N VAL A 87 6.26 -3.97 7.18
CA VAL A 87 5.71 -2.97 8.07
C VAL A 87 4.21 -3.13 8.14
N TYR A 88 3.72 -3.24 9.36
CA TYR A 88 2.30 -3.28 9.67
C TYR A 88 1.93 -1.99 10.41
N LEU A 89 1.01 -1.23 9.84
CA LEU A 89 0.50 0.01 10.42
C LEU A 89 -0.99 -0.17 10.68
N THR A 90 -1.44 0.24 11.86
CA THR A 90 -2.85 0.20 12.25
C THR A 90 -3.31 1.57 12.73
N VAL A 91 -4.43 2.03 12.19
CA VAL A 91 -5.13 3.22 12.66
C VAL A 91 -5.96 2.83 13.89
N VAL A 92 -5.51 3.26 15.06
CA VAL A 92 -6.19 3.00 16.32
C VAL A 92 -7.43 3.90 16.43
N GLY A 93 -8.53 3.35 16.96
CA GLY A 93 -9.74 4.12 17.24
C GLY A 93 -10.63 4.44 16.03
N LEU A 94 -10.32 3.90 14.84
CA LEU A 94 -11.12 4.13 13.64
C LEU A 94 -12.60 3.80 13.84
N GLY A 95 -12.91 2.66 14.48
CA GLY A 95 -14.31 2.27 14.75
C GLY A 95 -15.08 3.25 15.65
N SER A 96 -14.40 3.91 16.58
CA SER A 96 -15.01 4.97 17.40
C SER A 96 -15.19 6.26 16.61
N LEU A 97 -14.21 6.61 15.76
CA LEU A 97 -14.29 7.79 14.90
C LEU A 97 -15.39 7.66 13.86
N THR A 98 -15.54 6.48 13.23
CA THR A 98 -16.60 6.24 12.23
C THR A 98 -17.99 6.23 12.85
N ALA A 99 -18.13 5.75 14.09
CA ALA A 99 -19.40 5.82 14.83
C ALA A 99 -19.76 7.25 15.26
N TRP A 100 -18.76 8.09 15.52
CA TRP A 100 -18.95 9.51 15.84
C TRP A 100 -19.32 10.32 14.59
N ASP A 101 -18.47 10.29 13.55
CA ASP A 101 -18.70 10.96 12.28
C ASP A 101 -17.98 10.20 11.15
N SER A 102 -18.76 9.45 10.38
CA SER A 102 -18.23 8.62 9.30
C SER A 102 -17.62 9.44 8.15
N GLN A 103 -18.12 10.65 7.90
CA GLN A 103 -17.62 11.50 6.83
C GLN A 103 -16.26 12.10 7.22
N VAL A 104 -16.14 12.61 8.45
CA VAL A 104 -14.88 13.14 8.97
C VAL A 104 -13.85 12.02 9.08
N ALA A 105 -14.21 10.86 9.64
CA ALA A 105 -13.33 9.70 9.74
C ALA A 105 -12.84 9.24 8.36
N GLY A 106 -13.74 9.14 7.37
CA GLY A 106 -13.39 8.78 6.00
C GLY A 106 -12.44 9.79 5.35
N SER A 107 -12.66 11.09 5.54
CA SER A 107 -11.79 12.14 5.00
C SER A 107 -10.39 12.11 5.62
N ALA A 108 -10.29 11.89 6.92
CA ALA A 108 -9.03 11.76 7.64
C ALA A 108 -8.26 10.50 7.20
N LEU A 109 -8.97 9.38 7.06
CA LEU A 109 -8.39 8.14 6.58
C LEU A 109 -7.84 8.29 5.16
N ALA A 110 -8.59 8.93 4.26
CA ALA A 110 -8.15 9.19 2.90
C ALA A 110 -6.88 10.06 2.85
N LEU A 111 -6.79 11.08 3.71
CA LEU A 111 -5.59 11.89 3.87
C LEU A 111 -4.39 11.05 4.34
N CYS A 112 -4.60 10.19 5.35
CA CYS A 112 -3.58 9.28 5.84
C CYS A 112 -3.07 8.35 4.73
N HIS A 113 -3.97 7.66 4.04
CA HIS A 113 -3.63 6.77 2.92
C HIS A 113 -2.88 7.49 1.80
N THR A 114 -3.29 8.71 1.45
CA THR A 114 -2.60 9.53 0.45
C THR A 114 -1.13 9.80 0.84
N ILE A 115 -0.87 10.08 2.13
CA ILE A 115 0.49 10.25 2.64
C ILE A 115 1.25 8.92 2.55
N LEU A 116 0.67 7.83 3.04
CA LEU A 116 1.29 6.50 3.04
C LEU A 116 1.67 6.06 1.63
N ASP A 117 0.74 6.11 0.68
CA ASP A 117 0.91 5.66 -0.71
C ASP A 117 1.99 6.49 -1.42
N ARG A 118 1.96 7.81 -1.24
CA ARG A 118 2.97 8.70 -1.84
C ARG A 118 4.37 8.40 -1.30
N GLN A 119 4.50 8.23 0.01
CA GLN A 119 5.79 7.86 0.61
C GLN A 119 6.20 6.45 0.19
N LEU A 120 5.25 5.52 0.10
CA LEU A 120 5.55 4.14 -0.27
C LEU A 120 6.20 4.07 -1.64
N HIS A 121 5.63 4.78 -2.62
CA HIS A 121 6.21 4.90 -3.96
C HIS A 121 7.60 5.55 -3.94
N LEU A 122 7.81 6.62 -3.16
CA LEU A 122 9.12 7.29 -3.05
C LEU A 122 10.22 6.41 -2.45
N TYR A 123 9.87 5.56 -1.49
CA TYR A 123 10.80 4.65 -0.83
C TYR A 123 10.90 3.28 -1.53
N GLY A 124 10.19 3.08 -2.65
CA GLY A 124 10.18 1.80 -3.38
C GLY A 124 9.63 0.63 -2.58
N GLY A 125 8.66 0.89 -1.70
CA GLY A 125 7.94 -0.15 -0.97
C GLY A 125 6.78 -0.69 -1.79
N TYR A 126 6.34 -1.91 -1.49
CA TYR A 126 5.21 -2.56 -2.13
C TYR A 126 4.04 -2.72 -1.15
N CYS A 127 2.85 -2.29 -1.55
CA CYS A 127 1.64 -2.43 -0.74
C CYS A 127 1.07 -3.84 -0.92
N VAL A 128 1.05 -4.62 0.15
CA VAL A 128 0.48 -5.97 0.15
C VAL A 128 -1.01 -5.93 0.46
N GLU A 129 -1.38 -5.12 1.44
CA GLU A 129 -2.77 -5.00 1.89
C GLU A 129 -3.04 -3.56 2.34
N GLN A 130 -4.16 -3.02 1.86
CA GLN A 130 -4.70 -1.75 2.30
C GLN A 130 -6.18 -1.96 2.60
N ALA A 131 -6.47 -2.08 3.89
CA ALA A 131 -7.83 -2.13 4.42
C ALA A 131 -8.11 -0.84 5.20
N GLU A 132 -9.34 -0.67 5.70
CA GLU A 132 -9.75 0.59 6.33
C GLU A 132 -8.84 1.03 7.47
N ALA A 133 -8.54 0.15 8.43
CA ALA A 133 -7.69 0.49 9.57
C ALA A 133 -6.26 -0.04 9.46
N VAL A 134 -5.94 -0.79 8.40
CA VAL A 134 -4.72 -1.60 8.33
C VAL A 134 -3.98 -1.33 7.03
N TYR A 135 -2.67 -1.12 7.14
CA TYR A 135 -1.78 -0.94 6.01
C TYR A 135 -0.58 -1.87 6.15
N LEU A 136 -0.38 -2.76 5.18
CA LEU A 136 0.70 -3.72 5.14
C LEU A 136 1.60 -3.43 3.95
N ALA A 137 2.85 -3.06 4.23
CA ALA A 137 3.86 -2.72 3.24
C ALA A 137 5.09 -3.61 3.36
N THR A 138 5.76 -3.87 2.25
CA THR A 138 7.02 -4.62 2.22
C THR A 138 8.12 -3.85 1.50
N PHE A 139 9.36 -4.07 1.95
CA PHE A 139 10.55 -3.40 1.43
C PHE A 139 11.70 -4.40 1.28
N CYS A 140 12.54 -4.20 0.26
CA CYS A 140 13.75 -5.03 0.05
C CYS A 140 14.76 -4.90 1.20
N HIS A 141 14.79 -3.73 1.86
CA HIS A 141 15.75 -3.44 2.93
C HIS A 141 15.07 -2.89 4.18
N PRO A 142 15.46 -3.35 5.40
CA PRO A 142 14.84 -2.92 6.64
C PRO A 142 15.06 -1.44 6.96
N HIS A 143 16.20 -0.86 6.56
CA HIS A 143 16.45 0.56 6.78
C HIS A 143 15.51 1.46 5.96
N THR A 144 15.09 1.02 4.77
CA THR A 144 14.12 1.72 3.93
C THR A 144 12.75 1.70 4.58
N ALA A 145 12.34 0.55 5.12
CA ALA A 145 11.08 0.40 5.86
C ALA A 145 11.01 1.36 7.07
N ILE A 146 12.09 1.45 7.86
CA ILE A 146 12.17 2.36 9.00
C ILE A 146 12.10 3.82 8.55
N ARG A 147 12.85 4.20 7.51
CA ARG A 147 12.83 5.58 6.98
C ARG A 147 11.47 5.96 6.43
N TRP A 148 10.80 5.05 5.71
CA TRP A 148 9.43 5.24 5.24
C TRP A 148 8.47 5.46 6.41
N ALA A 149 8.49 4.58 7.42
CA ALA A 149 7.60 4.69 8.58
C ALA A 149 7.80 6.02 9.32
N LEU A 150 9.05 6.44 9.54
CA LEU A 150 9.36 7.72 10.17
C LEU A 150 8.88 8.92 9.33
N ALA A 151 9.10 8.89 8.01
CA ALA A 151 8.64 9.94 7.11
C ALA A 151 7.10 10.05 7.10
N CYS A 152 6.39 8.92 7.09
CA CYS A 152 4.94 8.87 7.19
C CYS A 152 4.45 9.50 8.49
N ILE A 153 5.03 9.13 9.64
CA ILE A 153 4.67 9.70 10.95
C ILE A 153 4.91 11.21 10.95
N GLN A 154 6.07 11.66 10.49
CA GLN A 154 6.40 13.09 10.44
C GLN A 154 5.43 13.89 9.56
N LEU A 155 5.03 13.34 8.42
CA LEU A 155 4.06 13.98 7.53
C LEU A 155 2.66 13.98 8.13
N CYS A 156 2.24 12.89 8.79
CA CYS A 156 0.98 12.84 9.51
C CYS A 156 0.92 13.88 10.63
N LEU A 157 2.01 14.17 11.34
CA LEU A 157 2.03 15.20 12.38
C LEU A 157 1.77 16.61 11.87
N VAL A 158 2.12 16.91 10.61
CA VAL A 158 1.94 18.24 10.00
C VAL A 158 0.83 18.27 8.95
N ALA A 159 0.09 17.17 8.79
CA ALA A 159 -0.99 17.08 7.83
C ALA A 159 -2.16 17.99 8.21
N ALA A 160 -2.87 18.48 7.19
CA ALA A 160 -4.06 19.31 7.37
C ALA A 160 -5.27 18.45 7.76
N TRP A 161 -5.26 17.90 8.97
CA TRP A 161 -6.36 17.10 9.49
C TRP A 161 -7.67 17.92 9.57
N PRO A 162 -8.83 17.28 9.36
CA PRO A 162 -10.11 17.94 9.57
C PRO A 162 -10.20 18.54 10.97
N HIS A 163 -10.59 19.82 11.08
CA HIS A 163 -10.64 20.52 12.37
C HIS A 163 -11.55 19.81 13.39
N GLN A 164 -12.63 19.20 12.93
CA GLN A 164 -13.54 18.43 13.77
C GLN A 164 -12.85 17.24 14.43
N LEU A 165 -11.93 16.57 13.71
CA LEU A 165 -11.17 15.44 14.24
C LEU A 165 -10.25 15.88 15.39
N LEU A 166 -9.59 17.03 15.25
CA LEU A 166 -8.68 17.59 16.27
C LEU A 166 -9.41 18.03 17.54
N GLN A 167 -10.72 18.26 17.46
CA GLN A 167 -11.57 18.58 18.62
C GLN A 167 -12.13 17.32 19.30
N HIS A 168 -12.00 16.15 18.68
CA HIS A 168 -12.44 14.89 19.25
C HIS A 168 -11.49 14.46 20.37
N VAL A 169 -12.01 13.72 21.36
CA VAL A 169 -11.22 13.24 22.52
C VAL A 169 -10.00 12.40 22.09
N LEU A 170 -10.12 11.67 20.97
CA LEU A 170 -9.01 10.89 20.39
C LEU A 170 -7.96 11.73 19.65
N GLY A 171 -8.24 13.02 19.40
CA GLY A 171 -7.32 13.98 18.79
C GLY A 171 -6.62 14.88 19.80
N GLU A 172 -6.73 14.58 21.10
CA GLU A 172 -6.08 15.35 22.17
C GLU A 172 -4.56 15.36 22.02
N GLU A 173 -3.93 16.50 22.31
CA GLU A 173 -2.49 16.66 22.24
C GLU A 173 -1.80 15.83 23.32
N VAL A 174 -0.96 14.87 22.89
CA VAL A 174 -0.18 14.04 23.81
C VAL A 174 1.20 14.66 23.99
N VAL A 175 1.47 15.22 25.17
CA VAL A 175 2.81 15.68 25.53
C VAL A 175 3.67 14.49 25.97
N ILE A 176 4.65 14.13 25.13
CA ILE A 176 5.61 13.08 25.46
C ILE A 176 6.69 13.68 26.38
N SER A 177 6.53 13.49 27.70
CA SER A 177 7.60 13.80 28.66
C SER A 177 8.75 12.78 28.51
N ARG A 178 9.99 13.25 28.55
CA ARG A 178 11.20 12.41 28.45
C ARG A 178 11.33 11.37 29.57
N ASP A 179 10.56 11.50 30.65
CA ASP A 179 10.60 10.57 31.78
C ASP A 179 9.76 9.30 31.55
N ASN A 180 8.98 9.23 30.46
CA ASN A 180 8.08 8.11 30.14
C ASN A 180 8.68 7.07 29.18
N TYR A 181 10.01 7.03 29.02
CA TYR A 181 10.64 5.84 28.44
C TYR A 181 10.43 4.68 29.40
N VAL A 182 9.35 3.92 29.19
CA VAL A 182 9.26 2.54 29.66
C VAL A 182 10.54 1.88 29.19
N SER A 183 11.41 1.55 30.16
CA SER A 183 12.63 0.81 29.96
C SER A 183 12.33 -0.39 29.07
N LEU A 184 12.73 -0.30 27.80
CA LEU A 184 12.92 -1.49 26.98
C LEU A 184 13.97 -2.29 27.73
N GLN A 185 13.51 -3.28 28.51
CA GLN A 185 14.44 -4.24 29.08
C GLN A 185 15.22 -4.83 27.90
N PRO A 186 16.56 -4.84 27.96
CA PRO A 186 17.35 -5.42 26.89
C PRO A 186 16.85 -6.86 26.67
N VAL A 187 16.57 -7.19 25.42
CA VAL A 187 16.28 -8.57 25.00
C VAL A 187 17.40 -9.45 25.58
N PRO A 188 17.10 -10.48 26.38
CA PRO A 188 18.13 -11.35 26.90
C PRO A 188 18.86 -11.94 25.70
N THR A 189 20.14 -11.55 25.54
CA THR A 189 21.05 -12.19 24.60
C THR A 189 21.03 -13.67 24.90
N ARG A 190 20.45 -14.44 23.98
CA ARG A 190 20.51 -15.90 24.00
C ARG A 190 21.99 -16.27 24.04
N ALA A 191 22.47 -16.71 25.20
CA ALA A 191 23.74 -17.41 25.28
C ALA A 191 23.56 -18.68 24.44
N GLU A 192 24.09 -18.69 23.23
CA GLU A 192 24.24 -19.93 22.48
C GLU A 192 25.58 -20.59 22.78
N PRO A 193 25.61 -21.93 22.74
CA PRO A 193 26.35 -22.71 23.72
C PRO A 193 27.33 -23.66 23.04
N TRP A 194 28.63 -23.33 23.00
CA TRP A 194 29.70 -24.32 22.77
C TRP A 194 31.08 -23.71 23.04
N LEU A 195 31.64 -24.02 24.20
CA LEU A 195 33.03 -24.45 24.41
C LEU A 195 33.05 -25.29 25.70
#